data_AF-A0A934G5E6-F1
#
_entry.id   AF-A0A934G5E6-F1
#
_cell.length_a   1.000
_cell.length_b   1.000
_cell.length_c   1.000
_cell.angle_alpha   90.00
_cell.angle_beta   90.00
_cell.angle_gamma   90.00
#
_symmetry.space_group_name_H-M   'P 1'
#
loop_
_entity.id
_entity.type
_entity.pdbx_description
1 polymer ?
#
loop_
_entity_poly.entity_id
_entity_poly.type
_entity_poly.pdbx_seq_one_letter_code
_entity_poly.pdbx_strand_id
1 'polypeptide(L)'
;MTPLRDPKYFIVKHDLASLKALPHVIWRTGLGRNQKPRGFGLIEKGDRWISFAYTTSDNQERALSHITAFSQCTETADYGKAPRDAHKGNAWMIKGKPYGQPLRDAVAIPPIQTFLSKKIFGRNTINEISRKDFDRIQRYTADHWLDPKKIPLIERAPRSEQELLAIIASCHKAIGIERILRVQTRFPDMLVKVNGKELHLELEVYSSAFLDHDHNKQVRERQFKDDNGVRKSVAVLCWIDDDGVKDKKLKRYVRKVYALETLIREGETIRW
;
A
#
# COMPACT_ATOMS: atom_id res chain seq x y z
N MET A 1 -19.28 39.17 -4.69
CA MET A 1 -18.77 37.87 -4.21
C MET A 1 -17.71 37.42 -5.18
N THR A 2 -16.44 37.33 -4.76
CA THR A 2 -15.37 36.78 -5.60
C THR A 2 -15.69 35.32 -5.88
N PRO A 3 -15.67 34.84 -7.14
CA PRO A 3 -15.91 33.44 -7.43
C PRO A 3 -14.92 32.60 -6.64
N LEU A 4 -15.44 31.62 -5.89
CA LEU A 4 -14.61 30.65 -5.19
C LEU A 4 -13.77 29.95 -6.25
N ARG A 5 -12.44 30.12 -6.18
CA ARG A 5 -11.50 29.41 -7.04
C ARG A 5 -11.78 27.91 -6.94
N ASP A 6 -11.73 27.22 -8.07
CA ASP A 6 -11.79 25.77 -8.06
C ASP A 6 -10.67 25.18 -7.17
N PRO A 7 -10.99 24.25 -6.26
CA PRO A 7 -10.00 23.67 -5.38
C PRO A 7 -9.01 22.84 -6.19
N LYS A 8 -7.73 22.97 -5.84
CA LYS A 8 -6.67 22.09 -6.33
C LYS A 8 -6.55 20.84 -5.47
N TYR A 9 -5.91 19.82 -6.03
CA TYR A 9 -5.78 18.50 -5.42
C TYR A 9 -4.32 18.11 -5.32
N PHE A 10 -3.92 17.54 -4.19
CA PHE A 10 -2.53 17.21 -3.91
C PHE A 10 -2.38 15.80 -3.36
N ILE A 11 -1.21 15.21 -3.56
CA ILE A 11 -0.70 14.09 -2.78
C ILE A 11 0.44 14.60 -1.91
N VAL A 12 0.39 14.27 -0.63
CA VAL A 12 1.38 14.70 0.34
C VAL A 12 2.06 13.48 0.94
N LYS A 13 3.37 13.38 0.72
CA LYS A 13 4.22 12.36 1.32
C LYS A 13 4.60 12.78 2.74
N HIS A 14 4.21 11.97 3.72
CA HIS A 14 4.68 12.10 5.10
C HIS A 14 5.33 10.80 5.57
N ASP A 15 6.22 10.91 6.54
CA ASP A 15 6.59 9.76 7.35
C ASP A 15 5.43 9.36 8.27
N LEU A 16 5.42 8.11 8.70
CA LEU A 16 4.32 7.55 9.49
C LEU A 16 4.20 8.21 10.87
N ALA A 17 5.31 8.59 11.50
CA ALA A 17 5.29 9.23 12.82
C ALA A 17 4.62 10.60 12.72
N SER A 18 4.90 11.34 11.65
CA SER A 18 4.30 12.66 11.43
C SER A 18 2.78 12.61 11.32
N LEU A 19 2.26 11.60 10.62
CA LEU A 19 0.82 11.41 10.43
C LEU A 19 0.12 10.96 11.70
N LYS A 20 0.75 10.08 12.48
CA LYS A 20 0.19 9.62 13.76
C LYS A 20 0.07 10.75 14.77
N ALA A 21 1.01 11.68 14.78
CA ALA A 21 1.02 12.76 15.76
C ALA A 21 0.05 13.90 15.41
N LEU A 22 -0.11 14.23 14.12
CA LEU A 22 -1.10 15.19 13.66
C LEU A 22 -1.78 14.72 12.37
N PRO A 23 -2.91 14.01 12.47
CA PRO A 23 -3.71 13.72 11.30
C PRO A 23 -4.24 15.04 10.70
N HIS A 24 -4.37 15.08 9.38
CA HIS A 24 -4.88 16.25 8.64
C HIS A 24 -4.03 17.52 8.72
N VAL A 25 -2.76 17.42 9.14
CA VAL A 25 -1.81 18.54 9.09
C VAL A 25 -0.63 18.16 8.20
N ILE A 26 -0.27 19.05 7.28
CA ILE A 26 0.98 18.94 6.54
C ILE A 26 2.03 19.70 7.32
N TRP A 27 3.08 19.05 7.80
CA TRP A 27 4.12 19.74 8.54
C TRP A 27 5.54 19.24 8.30
N ARG A 28 6.53 20.12 8.54
CA ARG A 28 7.96 19.80 8.40
C ARG A 28 8.79 20.61 9.39
N THR A 29 9.54 19.91 10.24
CA THR A 29 10.50 20.48 11.20
C THR A 29 11.85 20.77 10.54
N GLY A 30 12.70 21.55 11.21
CA GLY A 30 14.11 21.74 10.85
C GLY A 30 14.38 22.72 9.71
N LEU A 31 13.36 23.42 9.22
CA LEU A 31 13.51 24.54 8.29
C LEU A 31 13.28 25.85 9.05
N GLY A 32 14.16 26.84 8.90
CA GLY A 32 13.99 28.13 9.56
C GLY A 32 12.75 28.89 9.09
N ARG A 33 12.35 29.94 9.83
CA ARG A 33 11.18 30.79 9.51
C ARG A 33 11.24 31.39 8.11
N ASN A 34 12.44 31.65 7.59
CA ASN A 34 12.64 32.27 6.28
C ASN A 34 12.78 31.24 5.15
N GLN A 35 12.76 29.94 5.46
CA GLN A 35 12.97 28.86 4.50
C GLN A 35 11.71 28.00 4.37
N LYS A 36 10.69 28.53 3.70
CA LYS A 36 9.42 27.82 3.48
C LYS A 36 9.65 26.53 2.68
N PRO A 37 9.12 25.37 3.13
CA PRO A 37 9.29 24.13 2.41
C PRO A 37 8.67 24.19 1.01
N ARG A 38 9.33 23.53 0.06
CA ARG A 38 8.87 23.47 -1.33
C ARG A 38 7.46 22.88 -1.39
N GLY A 39 6.58 23.57 -2.13
CA GLY A 39 5.19 23.18 -2.30
C GLY A 39 4.22 23.73 -1.24
N PHE A 40 4.69 24.15 -0.06
CA PHE A 40 3.79 24.73 0.97
C PHE A 40 3.15 26.05 0.52
N GLY A 41 3.73 26.73 -0.46
CA GLY A 41 3.15 27.93 -1.07
C GLY A 41 2.06 27.66 -2.10
N LEU A 42 1.90 26.41 -2.54
CA LEU A 42 0.91 26.04 -3.57
C LEU A 42 -0.48 25.77 -2.99
N ILE A 43 -0.56 25.46 -1.69
CA ILE A 43 -1.80 25.05 -1.04
C ILE A 43 -2.50 26.28 -0.47
N GLU A 44 -3.74 26.47 -0.88
CA GLU A 44 -4.63 27.52 -0.43
C GLU A 44 -5.84 26.95 0.31
N LYS A 45 -6.58 27.83 1.00
CA LYS A 45 -7.81 27.44 1.71
C LYS A 45 -8.82 26.86 0.72
N GLY A 46 -9.39 25.71 1.05
CA GLY A 46 -10.33 24.99 0.18
C GLY A 46 -9.71 23.88 -0.67
N ASP A 47 -8.39 23.92 -0.92
CA ASP A 47 -7.66 22.85 -1.61
C ASP A 47 -7.72 21.54 -0.82
N ARG A 48 -7.50 20.42 -1.51
CA ARG A 48 -7.65 19.06 -0.95
C ARG A 48 -6.38 18.27 -1.11
N TRP A 49 -6.09 17.39 -0.15
CA TRP A 49 -4.97 16.48 -0.28
C TRP A 49 -5.22 15.09 0.29
N ILE A 50 -4.41 14.17 -0.23
CA ILE A 50 -4.32 12.79 0.22
C ILE A 50 -3.05 12.68 1.06
N SER A 51 -3.20 12.22 2.30
CA SER A 51 -2.07 11.96 3.21
C SER A 51 -1.53 10.56 2.95
N PHE A 52 -0.34 10.50 2.38
CA PHE A 52 0.30 9.28 1.92
C PHE A 52 1.48 8.94 2.84
N ALA A 53 1.42 7.77 3.47
CA ALA A 53 2.47 7.23 4.33
C ALA A 53 3.21 6.09 3.63
N TYR A 54 4.53 6.06 3.79
CA TYR A 54 5.32 4.85 3.51
C TYR A 54 5.55 4.11 4.83
N THR A 55 5.24 2.82 4.88
CA THR A 55 5.66 1.97 6.01
C THR A 55 7.01 1.35 5.68
N THR A 56 8.06 2.15 5.85
CA THR A 56 9.33 1.84 6.54
C THR A 56 10.31 2.97 6.25
N SER A 57 11.01 3.36 7.31
CA SER A 57 12.17 4.24 7.30
C SER A 57 13.27 3.70 6.38
N ASP A 58 13.76 4.57 5.52
CA ASP A 58 15.14 4.61 4.98
C ASP A 58 15.67 3.50 4.06
N ASN A 59 14.96 2.40 3.80
CA ASN A 59 15.36 1.45 2.73
C ASN A 59 14.38 1.45 1.55
N GLN A 60 14.92 1.64 0.34
CA GLN A 60 14.17 1.72 -0.92
C GLN A 60 13.47 0.42 -1.33
N GLU A 61 13.74 -0.69 -0.65
CA GLU A 61 13.16 -1.98 -1.00
C GLU A 61 11.78 -2.14 -0.34
N ARG A 62 10.80 -1.56 -1.06
CA ARG A 62 9.37 -1.91 -1.07
C ARG A 62 8.56 -1.65 0.21
N ALA A 63 8.64 -0.45 0.76
CA ALA A 63 7.65 0.03 1.72
C ALA A 63 6.22 -0.04 1.17
N LEU A 64 5.30 -0.67 1.92
CA LEU A 64 3.87 -0.63 1.62
C LEU A 64 3.37 0.82 1.62
N SER A 65 2.69 1.19 0.54
CA SER A 65 2.11 2.51 0.35
C SER A 65 0.75 2.57 1.03
N HIS A 66 0.54 3.54 1.92
CA HIS A 66 -0.71 3.66 2.68
C HIS A 66 -1.37 5.02 2.49
N ILE A 67 -2.68 5.01 2.25
CA ILE A 67 -3.52 6.20 2.40
C ILE A 67 -4.02 6.27 3.83
N THR A 68 -3.78 7.40 4.50
CA THR A 68 -4.10 7.58 5.92
C THR A 68 -5.20 8.60 6.17
N ALA A 69 -5.37 9.57 5.25
CA ALA A 69 -6.40 10.58 5.37
C ALA A 69 -6.67 11.28 4.04
N PHE A 70 -7.91 11.73 3.89
CA PHE A 70 -8.30 12.75 2.93
C PHE A 70 -8.61 14.03 3.71
N SER A 71 -8.07 15.15 3.25
CA SER A 71 -8.12 16.41 4.00
C SER A 71 -8.47 17.59 3.10
N GLN A 72 -9.11 18.60 3.69
CA GLN A 72 -9.36 19.90 3.07
C GLN A 72 -8.64 20.99 3.86
N CYS A 73 -7.94 21.88 3.17
CA CYS A 73 -7.21 23.00 3.74
C CYS A 73 -8.16 24.01 4.39
N THR A 74 -7.91 24.31 5.66
CA THR A 74 -8.63 25.33 6.44
C THR A 74 -7.77 26.54 6.73
N GLU A 75 -6.46 26.32 6.91
CA GLU A 75 -5.45 27.36 7.16
C GLU A 75 -4.22 27.09 6.30
N THR A 76 -3.74 28.14 5.65
CA THR A 76 -2.53 28.09 4.82
C THR A 76 -1.27 27.96 5.67
N ALA A 77 -0.14 27.76 5.00
CA ALA A 77 1.13 27.47 5.67
C ALA A 77 1.57 28.58 6.63
N ASP A 78 1.72 28.23 7.91
CA ASP A 78 2.28 29.08 8.95
C ASP A 78 3.52 28.42 9.60
N TYR A 79 4.42 29.24 10.15
CA TYR A 79 5.61 28.79 10.86
C TYR A 79 5.41 28.99 12.37
N GLY A 80 5.38 27.89 13.11
CA GLY A 80 5.09 27.93 14.53
C GLY A 80 5.60 26.71 15.28
N LYS A 81 5.21 26.61 16.55
CA LYS A 81 5.62 25.51 17.41
C LYS A 81 4.97 24.20 16.97
N ALA A 82 5.78 23.18 16.71
CA ALA A 82 5.27 21.83 16.47
C ALA A 82 4.62 21.27 17.77
N PRO A 83 3.63 20.38 17.66
CA PRO A 83 3.09 19.70 18.82
C PRO A 83 4.17 18.91 19.54
N ARG A 84 4.15 19.00 20.87
CA ARG A 84 5.16 18.38 21.74
C ARG A 84 5.24 16.86 21.55
N ASP A 85 4.12 16.23 21.23
CA ASP A 85 3.99 14.78 21.09
C ASP A 85 4.59 14.24 19.78
N ALA A 86 4.80 15.13 18.80
CA ALA A 86 5.39 14.77 17.51
C ALA A 86 6.91 14.98 17.53
N HIS A 87 7.34 16.22 17.75
CA HIS A 87 8.74 16.64 17.75
C HIS A 87 8.90 17.92 18.57
N LYS A 88 10.09 18.11 19.15
CA LYS A 88 10.46 19.37 19.81
C LYS A 88 10.95 20.38 18.77
N GLY A 89 10.36 21.57 18.76
CA GLY A 89 10.85 22.71 17.97
C GLY A 89 9.77 23.40 17.17
N ASN A 90 10.20 24.23 16.22
CA ASN A 90 9.31 24.91 15.29
C ASN A 90 9.22 24.14 13.97
N ALA A 91 8.08 24.28 13.29
CA ALA A 91 7.75 23.65 12.03
C ALA A 91 6.91 24.58 11.17
N TRP A 92 7.01 24.38 9.86
CA TRP A 92 5.97 24.85 8.93
C TRP A 92 4.78 23.91 8.99
N MET A 93 3.56 24.44 9.02
CA MET A 93 2.32 23.68 9.18
C MET A 93 1.21 24.23 8.28
N ILE A 94 0.48 23.36 7.60
CA ILE A 94 -0.78 23.65 6.91
C ILE A 94 -1.86 22.83 7.61
N LYS A 95 -2.90 23.48 8.12
CA LYS A 95 -3.98 22.78 8.82
C LYS A 95 -5.11 22.47 7.86
N GLY A 96 -5.67 21.28 8.04
CA GLY A 96 -6.90 20.88 7.40
C GLY A 96 -7.86 20.20 8.33
N LYS A 97 -8.99 19.84 7.75
CA LYS A 97 -10.03 19.01 8.36
C LYS A 97 -10.25 17.77 7.49
N PRO A 98 -10.85 16.69 8.03
CA PRO A 98 -11.27 15.55 7.24
C PRO A 98 -12.11 15.98 6.02
N TYR A 99 -11.86 15.35 4.87
CA TYR A 99 -12.63 15.55 3.65
C TYR A 99 -13.26 14.24 3.17
N GLY A 100 -14.59 14.24 3.02
CA GLY A 100 -15.34 13.02 2.75
C GLY A 100 -15.48 12.15 4.01
N GLN A 101 -15.70 10.85 3.81
CA GLN A 101 -15.77 9.92 4.93
C GLN A 101 -14.38 9.72 5.55
N PRO A 102 -14.24 9.85 6.88
CA PRO A 102 -12.96 9.65 7.54
C PRO A 102 -12.51 8.19 7.39
N LEU A 103 -11.24 8.00 7.07
CA LEU A 103 -10.63 6.68 7.11
C LEU A 103 -10.45 6.27 8.57
N ARG A 104 -11.01 5.12 8.93
CA ARG A 104 -10.84 4.54 10.27
C ARG A 104 -9.42 4.02 10.45
N ASP A 105 -8.92 3.39 9.40
CA ASP A 105 -7.62 2.74 9.36
C ASP A 105 -6.90 3.08 8.05
N ALA A 106 -5.57 2.94 8.07
CA ALA A 106 -4.76 3.13 6.87
C ALA A 106 -5.07 2.03 5.85
N VAL A 107 -5.23 2.41 4.58
CA VAL A 107 -5.50 1.46 3.49
C VAL A 107 -4.25 1.30 2.64
N ALA A 108 -3.80 0.06 2.47
CA ALA A 108 -2.67 -0.25 1.62
C ALA A 108 -3.10 -0.11 0.15
N ILE A 109 -2.24 0.46 -0.68
CA ILE A 109 -2.49 0.65 -2.11
C ILE A 109 -1.30 0.20 -2.94
N PRO A 110 -1.50 -0.15 -4.22
CA PRO A 110 -0.40 -0.33 -5.14
C PRO A 110 0.51 0.91 -5.15
N PRO A 111 1.79 0.78 -5.51
CA PRO A 111 2.70 1.91 -5.55
C PRO A 111 2.08 3.06 -6.36
N ILE A 112 1.99 4.27 -5.79
CA ILE A 112 1.16 5.35 -6.37
C ILE A 112 1.53 5.68 -7.82
N GLN A 113 2.80 5.52 -8.17
CA GLN A 113 3.29 5.79 -9.52
C GLN A 113 2.77 4.76 -10.52
N THR A 114 2.73 3.48 -10.10
CA THR A 114 2.09 2.39 -10.84
C THR A 114 0.59 2.59 -10.91
N PHE A 115 -0.04 2.87 -9.77
CA PHE A 115 -1.48 3.07 -9.67
C PHE A 115 -1.99 4.17 -10.60
N LEU A 116 -1.31 5.31 -10.62
CA LEU A 116 -1.68 6.45 -11.47
C LEU A 116 -1.00 6.43 -12.85
N SER A 117 -0.14 5.46 -13.13
CA SER A 117 0.65 5.37 -14.37
C SER A 117 1.45 6.64 -14.68
N LYS A 118 1.98 7.31 -13.66
CA LYS A 118 2.76 8.56 -13.78
C LYS A 118 3.74 8.74 -12.63
N LYS A 119 4.82 9.46 -12.90
CA LYS A 119 5.82 9.81 -11.87
C LYS A 119 5.26 10.91 -10.95
N ILE A 120 4.75 10.53 -9.80
CA ILE A 120 4.23 11.46 -8.78
C ILE A 120 5.34 12.00 -7.88
N PHE A 121 6.22 11.12 -7.39
CA PHE A 121 7.20 11.50 -6.39
C PHE A 121 8.57 11.72 -7.00
N GLY A 122 9.06 12.95 -6.89
CA GLY A 122 10.46 13.33 -7.03
C GLY A 122 11.03 13.75 -5.66
N ARG A 123 11.82 14.82 -5.62
CA ARG A 123 12.34 15.39 -4.35
C ARG A 123 11.27 16.16 -3.53
N ASN A 124 10.03 16.22 -4.01
CA ASN A 124 8.98 17.08 -3.43
C ASN A 124 8.04 16.30 -2.51
N THR A 125 7.75 16.88 -1.34
CA THR A 125 6.79 16.37 -0.35
C THR A 125 5.34 16.55 -0.81
N ILE A 126 5.03 17.68 -1.44
CA ILE A 126 3.69 18.04 -1.92
C ILE A 126 3.73 18.02 -3.45
N ASN A 127 2.82 17.28 -4.07
CA ASN A 127 2.69 17.21 -5.53
C ASN A 127 1.23 17.41 -5.94
N GLU A 128 0.99 18.33 -6.87
CA GLU A 128 -0.34 18.57 -7.43
C GLU A 128 -0.75 17.38 -8.31
N ILE A 129 -2.03 17.01 -8.23
CA ILE A 129 -2.65 15.96 -9.04
C ILE A 129 -3.96 16.46 -9.62
N SER A 130 -4.46 15.76 -10.64
CA SER A 130 -5.78 16.08 -11.18
C SER A 130 -6.87 15.65 -10.21
N ARG A 131 -8.04 16.30 -10.30
CA ARG A 131 -9.27 15.86 -9.61
C ARG A 131 -9.60 14.40 -9.93
N LYS A 132 -9.46 14.00 -11.19
CA LYS A 132 -9.71 12.62 -11.65
C LYS A 132 -8.84 11.60 -10.90
N ASP A 133 -7.57 11.93 -10.67
CA ASP A 133 -6.67 11.05 -9.91
C ASP A 133 -7.04 11.00 -8.43
N PHE A 134 -7.41 12.14 -7.85
CA PHE A 134 -7.87 12.21 -6.47
C PHE A 134 -9.11 11.33 -6.26
N ASP A 135 -10.12 11.51 -7.10
CA ASP A 135 -11.37 10.76 -7.05
C ASP A 135 -11.16 9.26 -7.34
N ARG A 136 -10.16 8.91 -8.15
CA ARG A 136 -9.76 7.52 -8.40
C ARG A 136 -9.14 6.88 -7.16
N ILE A 137 -8.24 7.57 -6.48
CA ILE A 137 -7.63 7.08 -5.23
C ILE A 137 -8.68 6.97 -4.14
N GLN A 138 -9.57 7.97 -4.03
CA GLN A 138 -10.63 7.97 -3.03
C GLN A 138 -11.57 6.76 -3.19
N ARG A 139 -12.04 6.49 -4.41
CA ARG A 139 -12.87 5.30 -4.70
C ARG A 139 -12.12 4.00 -4.39
N TYR A 140 -10.89 3.86 -4.89
CA TYR A 140 -10.09 2.67 -4.61
C TYR A 140 -9.91 2.43 -3.11
N THR A 141 -9.63 3.49 -2.35
CA THR A 141 -9.46 3.42 -0.89
C THR A 141 -10.74 2.96 -0.19
N ALA A 142 -11.90 3.43 -0.64
CA ALA A 142 -13.19 3.00 -0.10
C ALA A 142 -13.48 1.53 -0.43
N ASP A 143 -13.23 1.11 -1.67
CA ASP A 143 -13.47 -0.25 -2.14
C ASP A 143 -12.51 -1.28 -1.52
N HIS A 144 -11.32 -0.84 -1.10
CA HIS A 144 -10.26 -1.72 -0.58
C HIS A 144 -10.09 -1.66 0.93
N TRP A 145 -10.91 -0.91 1.66
CA TRP A 145 -10.80 -0.86 3.11
C TRP A 145 -11.02 -2.24 3.72
N LEU A 146 -10.06 -2.68 4.53
CA LEU A 146 -10.11 -3.89 5.33
C LEU A 146 -9.89 -3.51 6.80
N ASP A 147 -10.85 -3.88 7.65
CA ASP A 147 -10.70 -3.76 9.10
C ASP A 147 -9.46 -4.55 9.55
N PRO A 148 -8.43 -3.90 10.13
CA PRO A 148 -7.21 -4.56 10.53
C PRO A 148 -7.45 -5.75 11.46
N LYS A 149 -8.48 -5.71 12.32
CA LYS A 149 -8.83 -6.81 13.24
C LYS A 149 -9.28 -8.08 12.52
N LYS A 150 -9.69 -7.98 11.26
CA LYS A 150 -10.01 -9.15 10.42
C LYS A 150 -8.76 -9.84 9.91
N ILE A 151 -7.57 -9.24 10.02
CA ILE A 151 -6.31 -9.82 9.59
C ILE A 151 -5.79 -10.73 10.70
N PRO A 152 -5.82 -12.06 10.50
CA PRO A 152 -5.43 -13.02 11.53
C PRO A 152 -4.00 -12.79 12.04
N LEU A 153 -3.79 -13.07 13.33
CA LEU A 153 -2.51 -13.01 14.05
C LEU A 153 -1.90 -11.61 14.24
N ILE A 154 -1.85 -10.77 13.22
CA ILE A 154 -1.09 -9.51 13.25
C ILE A 154 -1.96 -8.25 13.32
N GLU A 155 -3.25 -8.34 13.01
CA GLU A 155 -4.23 -7.23 13.09
C GLU A 155 -3.80 -5.94 12.36
N ARG A 156 -3.06 -6.08 11.24
CA ARG A 156 -2.60 -4.98 10.37
C ARG A 156 -2.12 -5.55 9.03
N ALA A 157 -1.90 -4.68 8.04
CA ALA A 157 -1.26 -5.10 6.79
C ALA A 157 0.14 -5.73 7.07
N PRO A 158 0.49 -6.86 6.42
CA PRO A 158 1.78 -7.51 6.55
C PRO A 158 2.87 -6.69 5.87
N ARG A 159 4.06 -6.66 6.45
CA ARG A 159 5.22 -5.89 5.98
C ARG A 159 6.24 -6.73 5.24
N SER A 160 6.12 -8.05 5.31
CA SER A 160 7.02 -9.00 4.68
C SER A 160 6.28 -10.28 4.31
N GLU A 161 6.93 -11.10 3.50
CA GLU A 161 6.46 -12.43 3.13
C GLU A 161 6.38 -13.38 4.34
N GLN A 162 7.23 -13.20 5.35
CA GLN A 162 7.15 -13.98 6.60
C GLN A 162 5.89 -13.64 7.41
N GLU A 163 5.48 -12.37 7.44
CA GLU A 163 4.22 -11.99 8.06
C GLU A 163 3.01 -12.51 7.24
N LEU A 164 3.11 -12.53 5.91
CA LEU A 164 2.11 -13.16 5.05
C LEU A 164 1.96 -14.65 5.35
N LEU A 165 3.07 -15.38 5.44
CA LEU A 165 3.09 -16.78 5.83
C LEU A 165 2.40 -16.99 7.19
N ALA A 166 2.67 -16.12 8.17
CA ALA A 166 2.09 -16.23 9.49
C ALA A 166 0.56 -16.04 9.47
N ILE A 167 0.05 -15.09 8.68
CA ILE A 167 -1.38 -14.93 8.43
C ILE A 167 -1.94 -16.22 7.80
N ILE A 168 -1.35 -16.67 6.69
CA ILE A 168 -1.83 -17.85 5.94
C ILE A 168 -1.84 -19.07 6.85
N ALA A 169 -0.78 -19.34 7.60
CA ALA A 169 -0.70 -20.48 8.52
C ALA A 169 -1.83 -20.45 9.56
N SER A 170 -2.22 -19.26 10.02
CA SER A 170 -3.31 -19.10 11.01
C SER A 170 -4.71 -19.25 10.42
N CYS A 171 -4.90 -19.02 9.10
CA CYS A 171 -6.23 -19.01 8.47
C CYS A 171 -6.35 -19.86 7.20
N HIS A 172 -5.40 -20.77 6.93
CA HIS A 172 -5.28 -21.46 5.63
C HIS A 172 -6.59 -22.13 5.18
N LYS A 173 -7.33 -22.76 6.10
CA LYS A 173 -8.62 -23.39 5.78
C LYS A 173 -9.68 -22.38 5.36
N ALA A 174 -9.74 -21.22 6.01
CA ALA A 174 -10.72 -20.17 5.71
C ALA A 174 -10.52 -19.60 4.31
N ILE A 175 -9.28 -19.55 3.81
CA ILE A 175 -8.95 -19.10 2.45
C ILE A 175 -8.92 -20.25 1.42
N GLY A 176 -9.40 -21.46 1.78
CA GLY A 176 -9.54 -22.59 0.86
C GLY A 176 -8.31 -23.48 0.69
N ILE A 177 -7.28 -23.34 1.53
CA ILE A 177 -6.14 -24.26 1.57
C ILE A 177 -6.47 -25.41 2.52
N GLU A 178 -6.60 -26.63 1.99
CA GLU A 178 -6.93 -27.83 2.77
C GLU A 178 -5.80 -28.17 3.75
N ARG A 179 -4.56 -28.15 3.24
CA ARG A 179 -3.36 -28.53 3.99
C ARG A 179 -2.13 -27.78 3.48
N ILE A 180 -1.30 -27.32 4.41
CA ILE A 180 0.06 -26.88 4.11
C ILE A 180 0.95 -28.13 4.15
N LEU A 181 1.54 -28.49 3.01
CA LEU A 181 2.36 -29.70 2.87
C LEU A 181 3.81 -29.41 3.22
N ARG A 182 4.33 -28.25 2.79
CA ARG A 182 5.69 -27.81 3.04
C ARG A 182 5.76 -26.29 3.02
N VAL A 183 6.62 -25.72 3.86
CA VAL A 183 7.11 -24.35 3.74
C VAL A 183 8.60 -24.43 3.44
N GLN A 184 9.08 -23.69 2.45
CA GLN A 184 10.50 -23.65 2.14
C GLN A 184 11.27 -22.92 3.26
N THR A 185 12.52 -23.34 3.51
CA THR A 185 13.31 -22.85 4.64
C THR A 185 14.08 -21.57 4.36
N ARG A 186 14.33 -21.24 3.08
CA ARG A 186 15.08 -20.02 2.68
C ARG A 186 14.16 -18.88 2.28
N PHE A 187 13.08 -19.19 1.58
CA PHE A 187 12.02 -18.28 1.18
C PHE A 187 10.69 -18.84 1.70
N PRO A 188 9.72 -18.03 2.12
CA PRO A 188 8.50 -18.53 2.75
C PRO A 188 7.48 -19.14 1.76
N ASP A 189 7.92 -19.54 0.56
CA ASP A 189 7.07 -20.20 -0.44
C ASP A 189 6.55 -21.54 0.05
N MET A 190 5.34 -21.88 -0.40
CA MET A 190 4.57 -22.97 0.17
C MET A 190 4.18 -24.00 -0.88
N LEU A 191 4.29 -25.29 -0.53
CA LEU A 191 3.55 -26.34 -1.21
C LEU A 191 2.28 -26.61 -0.41
N VAL A 192 1.12 -26.47 -1.06
CA VAL A 192 -0.18 -26.62 -0.42
C VAL A 192 -1.07 -27.57 -1.19
N LYS A 193 -2.13 -28.04 -0.53
CA LYS A 193 -3.21 -28.82 -1.14
C LYS A 193 -4.48 -27.98 -1.23
N VAL A 194 -5.05 -27.86 -2.42
CA VAL A 194 -6.29 -27.14 -2.73
C VAL A 194 -7.12 -27.99 -3.69
N ASN A 195 -8.38 -28.26 -3.34
CA ASN A 195 -9.30 -29.12 -4.10
C ASN A 195 -8.67 -30.46 -4.52
N GLY A 196 -8.01 -31.13 -3.57
CA GLY A 196 -7.33 -32.40 -3.84
C GLY A 196 -5.98 -32.29 -4.58
N LYS A 197 -5.63 -31.13 -5.13
CA LYS A 197 -4.44 -30.92 -5.99
C LYS A 197 -3.31 -30.21 -5.24
N GLU A 198 -2.08 -30.57 -5.55
CA GLU A 198 -0.90 -29.89 -5.04
C GLU A 198 -0.59 -28.64 -5.87
N LEU A 199 -0.36 -27.53 -5.17
CA LEU A 199 -0.12 -26.21 -5.72
C LEU A 199 1.10 -25.59 -5.04
N HIS A 200 2.04 -25.11 -5.85
CA HIS A 200 3.15 -24.28 -5.38
C HIS A 200 2.68 -22.82 -5.32
N LEU A 201 2.74 -22.22 -4.13
CA LEU A 201 2.38 -20.84 -3.86
C LEU A 201 3.64 -20.03 -3.58
N GLU A 202 3.89 -19.08 -4.46
CA GLU A 202 4.88 -18.02 -4.30
C GLU A 202 4.27 -16.92 -3.43
N LEU A 203 4.92 -16.59 -2.32
CA LEU A 203 4.42 -15.56 -1.40
C LEU A 203 5.09 -14.23 -1.68
N GLU A 204 4.29 -13.18 -1.86
CA GLU A 204 4.82 -11.87 -2.22
C GLU A 204 4.06 -10.74 -1.53
N VAL A 205 4.73 -9.68 -1.06
CA VAL A 205 3.99 -8.50 -0.58
C VAL A 205 3.27 -7.79 -1.73
N TYR A 206 3.96 -7.64 -2.87
CA TYR A 206 3.41 -7.12 -4.12
C TYR A 206 3.54 -8.17 -5.21
N SER A 207 2.49 -8.45 -5.97
CA SER A 207 2.52 -9.46 -7.04
C SER A 207 3.69 -9.28 -8.03
N SER A 208 4.06 -8.04 -8.35
CA SER A 208 5.12 -7.73 -9.32
C SER A 208 6.52 -8.16 -8.86
N ALA A 209 6.72 -8.33 -7.55
CA ALA A 209 7.98 -8.77 -6.97
C ALA A 209 8.44 -10.15 -7.46
N PHE A 210 7.50 -11.02 -7.81
CA PHE A 210 7.78 -12.32 -8.41
C PHE A 210 8.64 -12.23 -9.68
N LEU A 211 8.44 -11.18 -10.49
CA LEU A 211 9.24 -10.96 -11.71
C LEU A 211 10.62 -10.35 -11.40
N ASP A 212 10.71 -9.58 -10.32
CA ASP A 212 11.93 -8.90 -9.93
C ASP A 212 12.94 -9.85 -9.25
N HIS A 213 12.45 -10.92 -8.61
CA HIS A 213 13.29 -11.95 -7.98
C HIS A 213 13.75 -13.04 -8.96
N ASP A 214 13.54 -12.87 -10.27
CA ASP A 214 13.88 -13.85 -11.30
C ASP A 214 13.23 -15.23 -11.12
N HIS A 215 12.20 -15.37 -10.26
CA HIS A 215 11.49 -16.63 -10.02
C HIS A 215 10.83 -17.15 -11.30
N ASN A 216 10.46 -16.25 -12.21
CA ASN A 216 9.99 -16.57 -13.55
C ASN A 216 10.98 -17.43 -14.37
N LYS A 217 12.29 -17.38 -14.11
CA LYS A 217 13.30 -18.23 -14.77
C LYS A 217 13.18 -19.70 -14.36
N GLN A 218 12.65 -19.96 -13.17
CA GLN A 218 12.46 -21.30 -12.61
C GLN A 218 11.12 -21.92 -13.04
N VAL A 219 10.24 -21.12 -13.66
CA VAL A 219 8.90 -21.52 -14.08
C VAL A 219 8.83 -21.74 -15.59
N ARG A 220 8.38 -22.92 -16.01
CA ARG A 220 8.08 -23.23 -17.42
C ARG A 220 6.65 -23.72 -17.54
N GLU A 221 5.91 -23.20 -18.53
CA GLU A 221 4.50 -23.59 -18.78
C GLU A 221 3.60 -23.43 -17.53
N ARG A 222 3.92 -22.44 -16.69
CA ARG A 222 3.27 -22.19 -15.40
C ARG A 222 3.44 -23.31 -14.36
N GLN A 223 4.57 -24.01 -14.45
CA GLN A 223 4.97 -25.05 -13.53
C GLN A 223 6.37 -24.80 -12.97
N PHE A 224 6.52 -24.98 -11.67
CA PHE A 224 7.77 -24.98 -10.93
C PHE A 224 8.29 -26.41 -10.85
N LYS A 225 9.58 -26.60 -11.08
CA LYS A 225 10.24 -27.90 -10.94
C LYS A 225 10.86 -27.95 -9.54
N ASP A 226 10.38 -28.86 -8.70
CA ASP A 226 10.97 -29.06 -7.38
C ASP A 226 12.35 -29.75 -7.45
N ASP A 227 13.00 -29.88 -6.29
CA ASP A 227 14.33 -30.49 -6.15
C ASP A 227 14.37 -31.96 -6.62
N ASN A 228 13.21 -32.64 -6.60
CA ASN A 228 13.05 -34.02 -7.07
C ASN A 228 12.68 -34.10 -8.56
N GLY A 229 12.59 -32.95 -9.23
CA GLY A 229 12.26 -32.82 -10.62
C GLY A 229 10.78 -32.94 -10.96
N VAL A 230 9.90 -33.01 -9.96
CA VAL A 230 8.46 -33.05 -10.15
C VAL A 230 7.95 -31.65 -10.47
N ARG A 231 7.12 -31.54 -11.50
CA ARG A 231 6.52 -30.28 -11.89
C ARG A 231 5.21 -30.05 -11.14
N LYS A 232 5.12 -28.91 -10.45
CA LYS A 232 3.91 -28.45 -9.74
C LYS A 232 3.41 -27.18 -10.39
N SER A 233 2.09 -27.02 -10.47
CA SER A 233 1.55 -25.74 -10.94
C SER A 233 1.89 -24.62 -9.97
N VAL A 234 2.04 -23.40 -10.50
CA VAL A 234 2.43 -22.22 -9.72
C VAL A 234 1.31 -21.19 -9.70
N ALA A 235 1.07 -20.63 -8.52
CA ALA A 235 0.33 -19.40 -8.33
C ALA A 235 1.09 -18.45 -7.40
N VAL A 236 0.78 -17.15 -7.50
CA VAL A 236 1.24 -16.14 -6.54
C VAL A 236 0.11 -15.87 -5.56
N LEU A 237 0.41 -15.90 -4.27
CA LEU A 237 -0.45 -15.41 -3.21
C LEU A 237 0.21 -14.19 -2.58
N CYS A 238 -0.32 -13.01 -2.87
CA CYS A 238 0.27 -11.74 -2.47
C CYS A 238 -0.62 -10.90 -1.57
N TRP A 239 -0.08 -9.89 -0.87
CA TRP A 239 -0.93 -8.91 -0.19
C TRP A 239 -1.66 -8.03 -1.21
N ILE A 240 -0.91 -7.41 -2.14
CA ILE A 240 -1.42 -6.49 -3.17
C ILE A 240 -1.10 -7.01 -4.57
N ASP A 241 -2.13 -7.16 -5.41
CA ASP A 241 -1.98 -7.41 -6.86
C ASP A 241 -1.79 -6.09 -7.63
N ASP A 242 -0.53 -5.67 -7.77
CA ASP A 242 -0.13 -4.48 -8.51
C ASP A 242 0.22 -4.74 -9.99
N ASP A 243 0.50 -5.99 -10.39
CA ASP A 243 0.68 -6.37 -11.80
C ASP A 243 -0.65 -6.32 -12.56
N GLY A 244 -1.76 -6.67 -11.90
CA GLY A 244 -3.11 -6.55 -12.43
C GLY A 244 -3.47 -5.12 -12.86
N VAL A 245 -2.84 -4.12 -12.24
CA VAL A 245 -3.00 -2.67 -12.53
C VAL A 245 -2.06 -2.19 -13.63
N LYS A 246 -0.87 -2.81 -13.78
CA LYS A 246 0.20 -2.35 -14.67
C LYS A 246 0.09 -2.95 -16.07
N ASP A 247 0.43 -4.24 -16.21
CA ASP A 247 0.66 -4.89 -17.50
C ASP A 247 0.13 -6.35 -17.58
N LYS A 248 -0.35 -6.93 -16.46
CA LYS A 248 -0.79 -8.34 -16.36
C LYS A 248 0.28 -9.35 -16.85
N LYS A 249 1.56 -9.06 -16.63
CA LYS A 249 2.70 -9.87 -17.11
C LYS A 249 2.75 -11.23 -16.43
N LEU A 250 2.34 -11.32 -15.16
CA LEU A 250 2.37 -12.55 -14.38
C LEU A 250 1.54 -13.67 -14.99
N LYS A 251 0.47 -13.35 -15.72
CA LYS A 251 -0.38 -14.35 -16.38
C LYS A 251 0.38 -15.25 -17.37
N ARG A 252 1.56 -14.84 -17.84
CA ARG A 252 2.42 -15.67 -18.69
C ARG A 252 3.16 -16.74 -17.90
N TYR A 253 3.48 -16.46 -16.65
CA TYR A 253 4.35 -17.30 -15.81
C TYR A 253 3.58 -18.09 -14.77
N VAL A 254 2.48 -17.57 -14.23
CA VAL A 254 1.72 -18.26 -13.19
C VAL A 254 0.28 -18.50 -13.64
N ARG A 255 -0.37 -19.52 -13.09
CA ARG A 255 -1.76 -19.87 -13.42
C ARG A 255 -2.72 -18.79 -12.94
N LYS A 256 -2.49 -18.28 -11.74
CA LYS A 256 -3.35 -17.30 -11.09
C LYS A 256 -2.56 -16.49 -10.05
N VAL A 257 -2.98 -15.25 -9.85
CA VAL A 257 -2.53 -14.37 -8.77
C VAL A 257 -3.73 -14.21 -7.83
N TYR A 258 -3.49 -14.35 -6.54
CA TYR A 258 -4.48 -14.19 -5.49
C TYR A 258 -4.03 -13.06 -4.57
N ALA A 259 -4.90 -12.06 -4.36
CA ALA A 259 -4.67 -11.03 -3.36
C ALA A 259 -5.28 -11.47 -2.03
N LEU A 260 -4.45 -11.75 -1.02
CA LEU A 260 -4.87 -12.19 0.30
C LEU A 260 -5.76 -11.15 0.99
N GLU A 261 -5.48 -9.86 0.80
CA GLU A 261 -6.34 -8.77 1.30
C GLU A 261 -7.77 -8.92 0.79
N THR A 262 -7.94 -9.17 -0.52
CA THR A 262 -9.25 -9.41 -1.15
C THR A 262 -9.91 -10.66 -0.59
N LEU A 263 -9.18 -11.78 -0.48
CA LEU A 263 -9.72 -13.04 0.07
C LEU A 263 -10.28 -12.84 1.48
N ILE A 264 -9.55 -12.13 2.34
CA ILE A 264 -9.97 -11.83 3.72
C ILE A 264 -11.15 -10.85 3.72
N ARG A 265 -11.07 -9.77 2.94
CA ARG A 265 -12.10 -8.71 2.89
C ARG A 265 -13.44 -9.26 2.42
N GLU A 266 -13.42 -10.07 1.37
CA GLU A 266 -14.62 -10.56 0.68
C GLU A 266 -15.05 -11.95 1.15
N GLY A 267 -14.27 -12.60 2.01
CA GLY A 267 -14.54 -13.97 2.46
C GLY A 267 -14.43 -14.99 1.33
N GLU A 268 -13.61 -14.69 0.33
CA GLU A 268 -13.39 -15.56 -0.82
C GLU A 268 -12.35 -16.64 -0.53
N THR A 269 -12.38 -17.70 -1.34
CA THR A 269 -11.45 -18.81 -1.26
C THR A 269 -10.60 -18.92 -2.51
N ILE A 270 -9.39 -19.47 -2.34
CA ILE A 270 -8.57 -19.91 -3.46
C ILE A 270 -9.33 -21.03 -4.19
N ARG A 271 -9.66 -20.77 -5.46
CA ARG A 271 -10.32 -21.74 -6.36
C ARG A 271 -9.35 -22.15 -7.46
N TRP A 272 -8.99 -23.43 -7.43
CA TRP A 272 -8.07 -24.09 -8.34
C TRP A 272 -8.77 -24.99 -9.35
#